data_AF-L8ISF5-F1
#
_entry.id   AF-L8ISF5-F1
#
_cell.length_a   1.000
_cell.length_b   1.000
_cell.length_c   1.000
_cell.angle_alpha   90.00
_cell.angle_beta   90.00
_cell.angle_gamma   90.00
#
_symmetry.space_group_name_H-M   'P 1'
#
loop_
_entity.id
_entity.type
_entity.pdbx_description
1 polymer ?
#
loop_
_entity_poly.entity_id
_entity_poly.type
_entity_poly.pdbx_seq_one_letter_code
_entity_poly.pdbx_strand_id
1 'polypeptide(L)'
;NRWINPLFKIGHKRRLEEDDMYSVLPEDRSQHLGEELQGYWDQEVKRAEKDAREPSLMKAIIKCYWKSYLPFAIFKLFEEIFRVLLPTYFEDLLTYFKNYDPSDSGALFKAYGYTAVLNVCFLILNILHNFFFYYTQRIGMRLRVAMCHIIYRK
;
A
#
# COMPACT_ATOMS: atom_id res chain seq x y z
N ASN A 1 -3.22 17.89 -9.22
CA ASN A 1 -2.96 17.14 -7.96
C ASN A 1 -2.28 17.98 -6.87
N ARG A 2 -2.92 19.03 -6.33
CA ARG A 2 -2.42 19.78 -5.15
C ARG A 2 -3.55 20.08 -4.16
N TRP A 3 -4.35 19.08 -3.84
CA TRP A 3 -5.55 19.25 -3.00
C TRP A 3 -5.22 19.40 -1.51
N ILE A 4 -4.08 18.88 -1.04
CA ILE A 4 -3.67 18.94 0.38
C ILE A 4 -2.88 20.21 0.75
N ASN A 5 -2.28 20.89 -0.25
CA ASN A 5 -1.46 22.07 -0.03
C ASN A 5 -2.19 23.23 0.69
N PRO A 6 -3.48 23.52 0.41
CA PRO A 6 -4.24 24.51 1.16
C PRO A 6 -4.32 24.20 2.65
N LEU A 7 -4.57 22.94 3.02
CA LEU A 7 -4.66 22.51 4.42
C LEU A 7 -3.32 22.72 5.15
N PHE A 8 -2.20 22.36 4.52
CA PHE A 8 -0.87 22.60 5.10
C PHE A 8 -0.56 24.09 5.28
N LYS A 9 -1.01 24.96 4.37
CA LYS A 9 -0.85 26.40 4.53
C LYS A 9 -1.65 26.95 5.71
N ILE A 10 -2.85 26.42 5.97
CA ILE A 10 -3.68 26.81 7.12
C ILE A 10 -3.01 26.32 8.41
N GLY A 11 -2.63 25.02 8.45
CA GLY A 11 -1.96 24.41 9.59
C GLY A 11 -0.60 25.04 9.94
N HIS A 12 0.08 25.65 8.97
CA HIS A 12 1.30 26.42 9.23
C HIS A 12 1.02 27.78 9.89
N LYS A 13 -0.15 28.39 9.62
CA LYS A 13 -0.51 29.71 10.16
C LYS A 13 -1.21 29.63 11.51
N ARG A 14 -2.02 28.60 11.73
CA ARG A 14 -2.81 28.39 12.94
C ARG A 14 -3.01 26.90 13.21
N ARG A 15 -3.38 26.54 14.44
CA ARG A 15 -3.82 25.18 14.77
C ARG A 15 -5.11 24.88 13.99
N LEU A 16 -5.17 23.69 13.38
CA LEU A 16 -6.34 23.24 12.61
C LEU A 16 -7.53 22.99 13.54
N GLU A 17 -8.70 23.46 13.10
CA GLU A 17 -10.00 23.23 13.74
C GLU A 17 -10.81 22.19 12.96
N GLU A 18 -11.89 21.67 13.55
CA GLU A 18 -12.74 20.64 12.93
C GLU A 18 -13.37 21.14 11.60
N ASP A 19 -13.75 22.41 11.55
CA ASP A 19 -14.33 23.04 10.35
C ASP A 19 -13.32 23.19 9.20
N ASP A 20 -12.01 23.14 9.47
CA ASP A 20 -10.98 23.16 8.42
C ASP A 20 -10.83 21.80 7.72
N MET A 21 -11.41 20.74 8.30
CA MET A 21 -11.23 19.37 7.81
C MET A 21 -12.18 19.05 6.67
N TYR A 22 -11.66 18.41 5.63
CA TYR A 22 -12.48 17.92 4.53
C TYR A 22 -13.44 16.83 5.01
N SER A 23 -14.69 16.89 4.55
CA SER A 23 -15.65 15.81 4.74
C SER A 23 -15.14 14.51 4.09
N VAL A 24 -15.41 13.38 4.75
CA VAL A 24 -15.06 12.07 4.22
C VAL A 24 -15.77 11.80 2.89
N LEU A 25 -15.08 11.11 1.99
CA LEU A 25 -15.69 10.65 0.74
C LEU A 25 -16.89 9.75 1.06
N PRO A 26 -17.96 9.78 0.25
CA PRO A 26 -19.13 8.92 0.45
C PRO A 26 -18.78 7.43 0.59
N GLU A 27 -17.77 6.96 -0.15
CA GLU A 27 -17.24 5.60 -0.12
C GLU A 27 -16.54 5.25 1.21
N ASP A 28 -16.00 6.25 1.90
CA ASP A 28 -15.27 6.08 3.15
C ASP A 28 -16.16 6.34 4.38
N ARG A 29 -17.47 6.54 4.17
CA ARG A 29 -18.42 6.73 5.27
C ARG A 29 -18.62 5.44 6.07
N SER A 30 -18.70 5.60 7.39
CA SER A 30 -18.86 4.50 8.34
C SER A 30 -20.08 3.64 8.08
N GLN A 31 -21.20 4.27 7.68
CA GLN A 31 -22.43 3.55 7.35
C GLN A 31 -22.21 2.56 6.19
N HIS A 32 -21.64 3.04 5.07
CA HIS A 32 -21.43 2.19 3.88
C HIS A 32 -20.47 1.03 4.20
N LEU A 33 -19.31 1.34 4.80
CA LEU A 33 -18.31 0.35 5.16
C LEU A 33 -18.81 -0.66 6.20
N GLY A 34 -19.61 -0.18 7.16
CA GLY A 34 -20.22 -0.99 8.20
C GLY A 34 -21.29 -1.93 7.64
N GLU A 35 -22.15 -1.44 6.76
CA GLU A 35 -23.17 -2.25 6.06
C GLU A 35 -22.53 -3.33 5.17
N GLU A 36 -21.46 -3.01 4.46
CA GLU A 36 -20.71 -3.98 3.64
C GLU A 36 -20.16 -5.12 4.49
N LEU A 37 -19.40 -4.79 5.55
CA LEU A 37 -18.82 -5.80 6.44
C LEU A 37 -19.92 -6.60 7.17
N GLN A 38 -21.03 -5.95 7.53
CA GLN A 38 -22.14 -6.64 8.16
C GLN A 38 -22.82 -7.64 7.22
N GLY A 39 -22.97 -7.32 5.93
CA GLY A 39 -23.48 -8.28 4.95
C GLY A 39 -22.60 -9.54 4.86
N TYR A 40 -21.28 -9.39 4.95
CA TYR A 40 -20.36 -10.54 5.02
C TYR A 40 -20.45 -11.30 6.34
N TRP A 41 -20.67 -10.60 7.45
CA TRP A 41 -20.88 -11.20 8.77
C TRP A 41 -22.17 -12.05 8.79
N ASP A 42 -23.29 -11.51 8.31
CA ASP A 42 -24.58 -12.22 8.28
C ASP A 42 -24.50 -13.48 7.41
N GLN A 43 -23.74 -13.44 6.31
CA GLN A 43 -23.45 -14.64 5.50
C GLN A 43 -22.62 -15.67 6.26
N GLU A 44 -21.63 -15.25 7.05
CA GLU A 44 -20.81 -16.16 7.85
C GLU A 44 -21.62 -16.78 8.98
N VAL A 45 -22.51 -16.02 9.64
CA VAL A 45 -23.43 -16.53 10.67
C VAL A 45 -24.36 -17.60 10.09
N LYS A 46 -25.01 -17.35 8.94
CA LYS A 46 -25.87 -18.33 8.27
C LYS A 46 -25.13 -19.62 7.88
N ARG A 47 -23.87 -19.49 7.45
CA ARG A 47 -23.02 -20.66 7.14
C ARG A 47 -22.62 -21.40 8.41
N ALA A 48 -22.28 -20.67 9.47
CA ALA A 48 -21.89 -21.22 10.75
C ALA A 48 -23.03 -22.05 11.38
N GLU A 49 -24.26 -21.55 11.30
CA GLU A 49 -25.46 -22.26 11.73
C GLU A 49 -25.69 -23.55 10.93
N LYS A 50 -25.57 -23.48 9.60
CA LYS A 50 -25.69 -24.67 8.73
C LYS A 50 -24.63 -25.74 9.01
N ASP A 51 -23.40 -25.31 9.27
CA ASP A 51 -22.25 -26.19 9.48
C ASP A 51 -22.09 -26.58 10.97
N ALA A 52 -23.05 -26.24 11.84
CA ALA A 52 -23.01 -26.46 13.30
C ALA A 52 -21.67 -26.02 13.95
N ARG A 53 -21.13 -24.89 13.49
CA ARG A 53 -19.84 -24.32 13.94
C ARG A 53 -20.03 -22.92 14.49
N GLU A 54 -19.06 -22.44 15.26
CA GLU A 54 -19.07 -21.06 15.73
C GLU A 54 -18.74 -20.07 14.59
N PRO A 55 -19.45 -18.93 14.49
CA PRO A 55 -19.17 -17.91 13.49
C PRO A 55 -17.86 -17.19 13.79
N SER A 56 -17.00 -17.04 12.79
CA SER A 56 -15.70 -16.37 12.93
C SER A 56 -15.66 -15.04 12.20
N LEU A 57 -15.52 -13.95 12.97
CA LEU A 57 -15.46 -12.61 12.40
C LEU A 57 -14.25 -12.43 11.48
N MET A 58 -13.13 -13.08 11.80
CA MET A 58 -11.92 -13.04 10.99
C MET A 58 -12.14 -13.60 9.58
N LYS A 59 -12.98 -14.64 9.43
CA LYS A 59 -13.35 -15.17 8.10
C LYS A 59 -14.18 -14.18 7.30
N ALA A 60 -15.13 -13.48 7.94
CA ALA A 60 -15.93 -12.45 7.29
C ALA A 60 -15.06 -11.27 6.82
N ILE A 61 -14.13 -10.81 7.67
CA ILE A 61 -13.16 -9.75 7.33
C ILE A 61 -12.29 -10.16 6.15
N ILE A 62 -11.68 -11.36 6.19
CA ILE A 62 -10.84 -11.85 5.10
C ILE A 62 -11.66 -11.90 3.80
N LYS A 63 -12.88 -12.43 3.83
CA LYS A 63 -13.74 -12.55 2.64
C LYS A 63 -14.18 -11.19 2.06
N CYS A 64 -14.31 -10.17 2.90
CA CYS A 64 -14.62 -8.80 2.49
C CYS A 64 -13.41 -8.12 1.82
N TYR A 65 -12.22 -8.21 2.42
CA TYR A 65 -11.07 -7.39 2.03
C TYR A 65 -9.98 -8.10 1.21
N TRP A 66 -10.01 -9.43 1.06
CA TRP A 66 -8.95 -10.18 0.37
C TRP A 66 -8.72 -9.73 -1.07
N LYS A 67 -9.80 -9.46 -1.83
CA LYS A 67 -9.69 -9.02 -3.24
C LYS A 67 -8.95 -7.68 -3.36
N SER A 68 -9.26 -6.77 -2.44
CA SER A 68 -8.63 -5.45 -2.40
C SER A 68 -7.17 -5.53 -1.93
N TYR A 69 -6.83 -6.52 -1.10
CA TYR A 69 -5.46 -6.73 -0.59
C TYR A 69 -4.56 -7.53 -1.56
N LEU A 70 -5.14 -8.33 -2.45
CA LEU A 70 -4.40 -9.23 -3.35
C LEU A 70 -3.37 -8.53 -4.24
N PRO A 71 -3.67 -7.40 -4.93
CA PRO A 71 -2.68 -6.70 -5.75
C PRO A 71 -1.48 -6.20 -4.96
N PHE A 72 -1.72 -5.73 -3.73
CA PHE A 72 -0.66 -5.29 -2.83
C PHE A 72 0.24 -6.45 -2.41
N ALA A 73 -0.35 -7.60 -2.05
CA ALA A 73 0.41 -8.78 -1.68
C ALA A 73 1.32 -9.25 -2.82
N ILE A 74 0.81 -9.27 -4.06
CA ILE A 74 1.61 -9.62 -5.24
C ILE A 74 2.74 -8.61 -5.46
N PHE A 75 2.44 -7.31 -5.43
CA PHE A 75 3.45 -6.26 -5.56
C PHE A 75 4.55 -6.38 -4.50
N LYS A 76 4.17 -6.65 -3.24
CA LYS A 76 5.12 -6.83 -2.14
C LYS A 76 6.06 -8.01 -2.32
N LEU A 77 5.57 -9.13 -2.86
CA LEU A 77 6.42 -10.29 -3.17
C LEU A 77 7.47 -9.92 -4.23
N PHE A 78 7.07 -9.24 -5.31
CA PHE A 78 8.02 -8.78 -6.32
C PHE A 78 9.03 -7.80 -5.72
N GLU A 79 8.57 -6.82 -4.96
CA GLU A 79 9.44 -5.83 -4.31
C GLU A 79 10.50 -6.51 -3.43
N GLU A 80 10.13 -7.52 -2.65
CA GLU A 80 11.05 -8.24 -1.77
C GLU A 80 12.09 -9.04 -2.56
N ILE A 81 11.71 -9.64 -3.69
CA ILE A 81 12.64 -10.31 -4.60
C ILE A 81 13.66 -9.30 -5.15
N PHE A 82 13.21 -8.15 -5.64
CA PHE A 82 14.11 -7.10 -6.13
C PHE A 82 15.04 -6.59 -5.04
N ARG A 83 14.55 -6.45 -3.81
CA ARG A 83 15.33 -6.01 -2.66
C ARG A 83 16.48 -6.96 -2.31
N VAL A 84 16.28 -8.27 -2.53
CA VAL A 84 17.33 -9.29 -2.33
C VAL A 84 18.32 -9.34 -3.50
N LEU A 85 17.85 -9.13 -4.74
CA LEU A 85 18.69 -9.17 -5.94
C LEU A 85 19.53 -7.89 -6.14
N LEU A 86 19.07 -6.76 -5.62
CA LEU A 86 19.73 -5.47 -5.83
C LEU A 86 21.15 -5.43 -5.22
N PRO A 87 21.41 -5.89 -3.98
CA PRO A 87 22.75 -5.95 -3.39
C PRO A 87 23.71 -6.86 -4.15
N THR A 88 23.25 -8.04 -4.58
CA THR A 88 24.10 -8.98 -5.32
C THR A 88 24.52 -8.39 -6.67
N TYR A 89 23.60 -7.74 -7.37
CA TYR A 89 23.91 -7.03 -8.60
C TYR A 89 24.91 -5.88 -8.38
N PHE A 90 24.77 -5.16 -7.26
CA PHE A 90 25.69 -4.07 -6.92
C PHE A 90 27.11 -4.58 -6.61
N GLU A 91 27.23 -5.74 -5.98
CA GLU A 91 28.50 -6.41 -5.69
C GLU A 91 29.23 -6.81 -6.99
N ASP A 92 28.52 -7.39 -7.95
CA ASP A 92 29.05 -7.73 -9.27
C ASP A 92 29.50 -6.48 -10.04
N LEU A 93 28.70 -5.41 -9.98
CA LEU A 93 29.01 -4.12 -10.62
C LEU A 93 30.30 -3.51 -10.03
N LEU A 94 30.43 -3.53 -8.71
CA LEU A 94 31.64 -3.02 -8.03
C LEU A 94 32.89 -3.83 -8.39
N THR A 95 32.75 -5.15 -8.50
CA THR A 95 33.85 -6.03 -8.92
C THR A 95 34.27 -5.77 -10.36
N TYR A 96 33.31 -5.51 -11.26
CA TYR A 96 33.58 -5.09 -12.64
C TYR A 96 34.36 -3.77 -12.70
N PHE A 97 33.95 -2.76 -11.93
CA PHE A 97 34.65 -1.48 -11.87
C PHE A 97 36.05 -1.58 -11.26
N LYS A 98 36.27 -2.49 -10.30
CA LYS A 98 37.58 -2.70 -9.69
C LYS A 98 38.62 -3.26 -10.67
N ASN A 99 38.17 -4.05 -11.64
CA ASN A 99 39.02 -4.69 -12.66
C ASN A 99 38.99 -3.92 -14.00
N TYR A 100 38.57 -2.64 -13.98
CA TYR A 100 38.37 -1.83 -15.17
C TYR A 100 39.70 -1.36 -15.81
N ASP A 101 39.83 -1.55 -17.13
CA ASP A 101 40.98 -1.06 -17.90
C ASP A 101 40.71 0.38 -18.41
N PRO A 102 41.52 1.38 -18.03
CA PRO A 102 41.30 2.80 -18.36
C PRO A 102 41.46 3.14 -19.86
N SER A 103 41.91 2.20 -20.70
CA SER A 103 42.05 2.41 -22.14
C SER A 103 40.74 2.29 -22.94
N ASP A 104 39.68 1.71 -22.36
CA ASP A 104 38.39 1.51 -23.02
C ASP A 104 37.42 2.70 -22.80
N SER A 105 37.64 3.79 -23.55
CA SER A 105 36.81 5.00 -23.47
C SER A 105 35.31 4.78 -23.70
N GLY A 106 34.91 3.69 -24.37
CA GLY A 106 33.50 3.35 -24.61
C GLY A 106 32.80 2.68 -23.43
N ALA A 107 33.55 2.11 -22.48
CA ALA A 107 33.01 1.40 -21.34
C ALA A 107 32.48 2.32 -20.23
N LEU A 108 33.09 3.51 -20.03
CA LEU A 108 32.56 4.50 -19.09
C LEU A 108 31.16 4.98 -19.49
N PHE A 109 30.95 5.28 -20.78
CA PHE A 109 29.64 5.71 -21.27
C PHE A 109 28.57 4.61 -21.08
N LYS A 110 28.92 3.35 -21.33
CA LYS A 110 28.03 2.21 -21.05
C LYS A 110 27.69 2.11 -19.57
N ALA A 111 28.67 2.26 -18.69
CA ALA A 111 28.47 2.14 -17.25
C ALA A 111 27.61 3.30 -16.67
N TYR A 112 27.82 4.53 -17.15
CA TYR A 112 26.93 5.67 -16.85
C TYR A 112 25.51 5.42 -17.37
N GLY A 113 25.37 4.82 -18.56
CA GLY A 113 24.06 4.40 -19.09
C GLY A 113 23.36 3.38 -18.20
N TYR A 114 24.04 2.30 -17.80
CA TYR A 114 23.48 1.27 -16.93
C TYR A 114 23.06 1.84 -15.56
N THR A 115 23.93 2.63 -14.93
CA THR A 115 23.64 3.26 -13.63
C THR A 115 22.48 4.26 -13.70
N ALA A 116 22.35 5.02 -14.79
CA ALA A 116 21.21 5.91 -14.99
C ALA A 116 19.89 5.12 -15.13
N VAL A 117 19.88 4.04 -15.92
CA VAL A 117 18.70 3.17 -16.10
C VAL A 117 18.28 2.53 -14.76
N LEU A 118 19.25 2.04 -13.98
CA LEU A 118 18.98 1.47 -12.66
C LEU A 118 18.39 2.49 -11.68
N ASN A 119 18.91 3.71 -11.67
CA ASN A 119 18.37 4.79 -10.84
C ASN A 119 16.92 5.13 -11.23
N VAL A 120 16.64 5.26 -12.53
CA VAL A 120 15.28 5.52 -13.01
C VAL A 120 14.33 4.38 -12.63
N CYS A 121 14.77 3.12 -12.79
CA CYS A 121 14.00 1.95 -12.36
C CYS A 121 13.71 1.99 -10.85
N PHE A 122 14.72 2.28 -10.04
CA PHE A 122 14.58 2.39 -8.59
C PHE A 122 13.61 3.50 -8.18
N LEU A 123 13.68 4.67 -8.83
CA LEU A 123 12.74 5.76 -8.58
C LEU A 123 11.30 5.35 -8.88
N ILE A 124 11.05 4.66 -10.00
CA ILE A 124 9.73 4.14 -10.36
C ILE A 124 9.24 3.14 -9.29
N LEU A 125 10.08 2.20 -8.87
CA LEU A 125 9.74 1.24 -7.82
C LEU A 125 9.37 1.93 -6.50
N ASN A 126 10.13 2.95 -6.09
CA ASN A 126 9.83 3.71 -4.87
C ASN A 126 8.51 4.48 -4.97
N ILE A 127 8.21 5.09 -6.12
CA ILE A 127 6.92 5.77 -6.33
C ILE A 127 5.76 4.77 -6.25
N LEU A 128 5.91 3.61 -6.89
CA LEU A 128 4.91 2.53 -6.82
C LEU A 128 4.73 2.03 -5.38
N HIS A 129 5.82 1.82 -4.65
CA HIS A 129 5.75 1.42 -3.24
C HIS A 129 4.92 2.40 -2.41
N ASN A 130 5.19 3.71 -2.53
CA ASN A 130 4.46 4.73 -1.78
C ASN A 130 2.97 4.73 -2.14
N PHE A 131 2.64 4.57 -3.43
CA PHE A 131 1.26 4.49 -3.89
C PHE A 131 0.53 3.26 -3.31
N PHE A 132 1.14 2.09 -3.39
CA PHE A 132 0.59 0.84 -2.87
C PHE A 132 0.51 0.82 -1.34
N PHE A 133 1.48 1.41 -0.65
CA PHE A 133 1.46 1.57 0.80
C PHE A 133 0.30 2.45 1.27
N TYR A 134 0.12 3.61 0.63
CA TYR A 134 -1.03 4.49 0.88
C TYR A 134 -2.36 3.76 0.65
N TYR A 135 -2.46 3.00 -0.44
CA TYR A 135 -3.66 2.22 -0.76
C TYR A 135 -3.99 1.19 0.35
N THR A 136 -2.99 0.45 0.84
CA THR A 136 -3.15 -0.51 1.94
C THR A 136 -3.53 0.17 3.25
N GLN A 137 -2.93 1.31 3.58
CA GLN A 137 -3.34 2.10 4.76
C GLN A 137 -4.80 2.53 4.69
N ARG A 138 -5.26 2.98 3.51
CA ARG A 138 -6.66 3.34 3.29
C ARG A 138 -7.60 2.16 3.54
N ILE A 139 -7.27 0.97 3.06
CA ILE A 139 -8.03 -0.26 3.33
C ILE A 139 -8.05 -0.56 4.84
N GLY A 140 -6.91 -0.45 5.52
CA GLY A 140 -6.83 -0.66 6.97
C GLY A 140 -7.70 0.32 7.76
N MET A 141 -7.76 1.59 7.34
CA MET A 141 -8.65 2.59 7.93
C MET A 141 -10.12 2.23 7.72
N ARG A 142 -10.50 1.84 6.50
CA ARG A 142 -11.87 1.39 6.18
C ARG A 142 -12.30 0.21 7.06
N LEU A 143 -11.42 -0.78 7.22
CA LEU A 143 -11.68 -1.93 8.08
C LEU A 143 -11.89 -1.52 9.55
N ARG A 144 -11.04 -0.64 10.09
CA ARG A 144 -11.20 -0.14 11.47
C ARG A 144 -12.55 0.54 11.68
N VAL A 145 -12.94 1.41 10.76
CA VAL A 145 -14.24 2.12 10.82
C VAL A 145 -15.41 1.14 10.73
N ALA A 146 -15.36 0.18 9.80
CA ALA A 146 -16.40 -0.85 9.66
C ALA A 146 -16.56 -1.70 10.92
N MET A 147 -15.43 -2.09 11.53
CA MET A 147 -15.43 -2.86 12.78
C MET A 147 -16.05 -2.08 13.94
N CYS A 148 -15.70 -0.81 14.11
CA CYS A 148 -16.32 0.06 15.12
C CYS A 148 -17.84 0.14 14.88
N HIS A 149 -18.28 0.35 13.64
CA HIS A 149 -19.70 0.42 13.31
C HIS A 149 -20.45 -0.87 13.72
N ILE A 150 -19.89 -2.05 13.44
CA ILE A 150 -20.52 -3.33 13.84
C ILE A 150 -20.57 -3.49 15.35
N ILE A 151 -19.52 -3.12 16.07
CA ILE A 151 -19.47 -3.21 17.54
C ILE A 151 -20.50 -2.30 18.19
N TYR A 152 -20.65 -1.06 17.71
CA TYR A 152 -21.59 -0.08 18.28
C TYR A 152 -23.05 -0.34 17.92
N ARG A 153 -23.31 -1.05 16.82
CA ARG A 153 -24.68 -1.43 16.40
C ARG A 153 -25.20 -2.68 17.12
N LYS A 154 -24.33 -3.41 17.81
CA LYS A 154 -24.64 -4.63 18.56
C LYS A 154 -24.99 -4.28 20.00
#